data_AF-A0A3D2CH13-F1
#
_entry.id   AF-A0A3D2CH13-F1
#
_cell.length_a   1.000
_cell.length_b   1.000
_cell.length_c   1.000
_cell.angle_alpha   90.00
_cell.angle_beta   90.00
_cell.angle_gamma   90.00
#
_symmetry.space_group_name_H-M   'P 1'
#
loop_
_entity.id
_entity.type
_entity.pdbx_description
1 polymer ?
#
loop_
_entity_poly.entity_id
_entity_poly.type
_entity_poly.pdbx_seq_one_letter_code
_entity_poly.pdbx_strand_id
1 'polypeptide(L)'
;PFVLALYEGPSKPLSIPPQQVCVLRPGPLPQADPEERMFEQWESAMQSLPDTALARLDAWDPTHEAVVIVPSASQLQSVGGRPVFGGTPSIRHAIENKSKVDQLFAELHMETAPHQVVPLAQATAAAAALDLGQGTVWAGDNTSTIEAGARALAHVFDEPSAHRARMLLADRCKTVRVQPFLPGVPCSIQGICTPDGVALTVPTEMLVLRDPSLGTFLLVGMSTAWDPPVCVTER
;
A
#
# COMPACT_ATOMS: atom_id res chain seq x y z
N PRO A 1 13.58 24.85 -2.06
CA PRO A 1 14.76 23.98 -2.02
C PRO A 1 14.33 22.62 -1.47
N PHE A 2 14.87 21.51 -1.97
CA PHE A 2 14.48 20.16 -1.56
C PHE A 2 15.68 19.39 -1.03
N VAL A 3 15.47 18.57 -0.01
CA VAL A 3 16.41 17.52 0.37
C VAL A 3 15.86 16.21 -0.18
N LEU A 4 16.61 15.60 -1.10
CA LEU A 4 16.31 14.27 -1.59
C LEU A 4 17.13 13.26 -0.79
N ALA A 5 16.49 12.55 0.12
CA ALA A 5 17.10 11.35 0.69
C ALA A 5 16.92 10.20 -0.30
N LEU A 6 17.91 10.01 -1.17
CA LEU A 6 17.83 8.98 -2.21
C LEU A 6 18.31 7.64 -1.65
N TYR A 7 17.44 6.66 -1.76
CA TYR A 7 17.77 5.24 -1.81
C TYR A 7 18.34 4.93 -3.21
N GLU A 8 19.35 4.07 -3.33
CA GLU A 8 19.83 3.56 -4.63
C GLU A 8 18.80 2.58 -5.22
N GLY A 9 17.68 3.12 -5.70
CA GLY A 9 16.73 2.40 -6.54
C GLY A 9 17.23 2.40 -8.00
N PRO A 10 16.69 1.53 -8.86
CA PRO A 10 17.06 1.48 -10.29
C PRO A 10 16.64 2.73 -11.09
N SER A 11 15.98 3.70 -10.46
CA SER A 11 15.47 4.91 -11.09
C SER A 11 16.59 5.91 -11.40
N LYS A 12 16.54 6.49 -12.61
CA LYS A 12 17.43 7.58 -13.02
C LYS A 12 17.25 8.78 -12.09
N PRO A 13 18.33 9.45 -11.62
CA PRO A 13 18.20 10.67 -10.82
C PRO A 13 17.38 11.71 -11.57
N LEU A 14 16.49 12.41 -10.85
CA LEU A 14 15.78 13.57 -11.40
C LEU A 14 16.82 14.64 -11.79
N SER A 15 16.64 15.25 -12.96
CA SER A 15 17.51 16.33 -13.42
C SER A 15 17.10 17.64 -12.73
N ILE A 16 17.58 17.83 -11.50
CA ILE A 16 17.30 19.01 -10.68
C ILE A 16 18.62 19.74 -10.42
N PRO A 17 18.67 21.08 -10.54
CA PRO A 17 19.88 21.85 -10.26
C PRO A 17 20.45 21.56 -8.86
N PRO A 18 21.77 21.40 -8.68
CA PRO A 18 22.37 21.12 -7.37
C PRO A 18 22.11 22.20 -6.31
N GLN A 19 21.85 23.45 -6.71
CA GLN A 19 21.47 24.50 -5.76
C GLN A 19 20.06 24.30 -5.19
N GLN A 20 19.22 23.51 -5.87
CA GLN A 20 17.84 23.24 -5.48
C GLN A 20 17.67 21.89 -4.77
N VAL A 21 18.69 21.02 -4.82
CA VAL A 21 18.65 19.67 -4.24
C VAL A 21 19.91 19.32 -3.47
N CYS A 22 19.76 18.91 -2.21
CA CYS A 22 20.78 18.17 -1.48
C CYS A 22 20.45 16.68 -1.47
N VAL A 23 21.37 15.84 -1.94
CA VAL A 23 21.22 14.38 -1.91
C VAL A 23 21.94 13.77 -0.71
N LEU A 24 21.20 13.17 0.22
CA LEU A 24 21.76 12.33 1.27
C LEU A 24 21.66 10.86 0.88
N ARG A 25 22.74 10.12 1.17
CA ARG A 25 22.82 8.67 0.98
C ARG A 25 23.07 8.04 2.35
N PRO A 26 22.05 7.44 2.99
CA PRO A 26 22.16 6.94 4.37
C PRO A 26 23.06 5.70 4.57
N GLY A 27 23.95 5.38 3.61
CA GLY A 27 24.82 4.19 3.65
C GLY A 27 24.36 3.08 2.72
N PRO A 28 25.13 1.98 2.61
CA PRO A 28 24.78 0.86 1.75
C PRO A 28 23.54 0.13 2.29
N LEU A 29 22.62 -0.18 1.39
CA LEU A 29 21.45 -1.00 1.70
C LEU A 29 21.77 -2.46 1.39
N PRO A 30 21.12 -3.42 2.07
CA PRO A 30 21.27 -4.82 1.72
C PRO A 30 20.86 -5.04 0.25
N GLN A 31 21.71 -5.74 -0.52
CA GLN A 31 21.52 -6.01 -1.97
C GLN A 31 20.21 -6.73 -2.28
N ALA A 32 19.65 -7.43 -1.29
CA ALA A 32 18.34 -8.03 -1.32
C ALA A 32 17.62 -7.65 -0.04
N ASP A 33 16.35 -7.29 -0.16
CA ASP A 33 15.45 -7.10 0.97
C ASP A 33 14.43 -8.25 1.01
N PRO A 34 14.86 -9.46 1.41
CA PRO A 34 13.97 -10.63 1.43
C PRO A 34 12.83 -10.48 2.43
N GLU A 35 12.92 -9.52 3.35
CA GLU A 35 11.94 -9.25 4.40
C GLU A 35 11.08 -8.02 4.11
N GLU A 36 11.27 -7.33 2.96
CA GLU A 36 10.57 -6.09 2.59
C GLU A 36 10.67 -4.95 3.63
N ARG A 37 11.77 -4.92 4.41
CA ARG A 37 12.06 -3.93 5.46
C ARG A 37 12.76 -2.67 4.97
N MET A 38 12.90 -2.48 3.67
CA MET A 38 13.58 -1.34 3.05
C MET A 38 13.07 -0.01 3.58
N PHE A 39 11.75 0.13 3.73
CA PHE A 39 11.15 1.36 4.25
C PHE A 39 11.48 1.60 5.72
N GLU A 40 11.46 0.55 6.56
CA GLU A 40 11.79 0.62 7.98
C GLU A 40 13.27 0.99 8.19
N GLN A 41 14.16 0.37 7.41
CA GLN A 41 15.59 0.65 7.44
C GLN A 41 15.89 2.09 6.98
N TRP A 42 15.25 2.51 5.88
CA TRP A 42 15.35 3.89 5.40
C TRP A 42 14.85 4.87 6.47
N GLU A 43 13.69 4.60 7.09
CA GLU A 43 13.10 5.48 8.09
C GLU A 43 13.99 5.59 9.33
N SER A 44 14.51 4.46 9.82
CA SER A 44 15.46 4.44 10.95
C SER A 44 16.73 5.25 10.66
N ALA A 45 17.30 5.12 9.46
CA ALA A 45 18.50 5.88 9.08
C ALA A 45 18.22 7.40 9.00
N MET A 46 17.00 7.78 8.62
CA MET A 46 16.58 9.18 8.51
C MET A 46 16.18 9.79 9.87
N GLN A 47 15.75 8.97 10.83
CA GLN A 47 15.48 9.41 12.21
C GLN A 47 16.77 9.82 12.94
N SER A 48 17.88 9.13 12.66
CA SER A 48 19.15 9.34 13.35
C SER A 48 20.29 9.55 12.36
N LEU A 49 20.27 10.71 11.69
CA LEU A 49 21.34 11.09 10.78
C LEU A 49 22.68 11.25 11.54
N PRO A 50 23.81 10.83 10.96
CA PRO A 50 25.12 11.11 11.54
C PRO A 50 25.43 12.61 11.53
N ASP A 51 26.23 13.09 12.48
CA ASP A 51 26.61 14.51 12.61
C ASP A 51 27.18 15.09 11.32
N THR A 52 27.91 14.28 10.55
CA THR A 52 28.46 14.68 9.25
C THR A 52 27.39 14.98 8.20
N ALA A 53 26.27 14.25 8.22
CA ALA A 53 25.13 14.51 7.36
C ALA A 53 24.37 15.75 7.82
N LEU A 54 24.18 15.93 9.13
CA LEU A 54 23.54 17.11 9.71
C LEU A 54 24.33 18.38 9.38
N ALA A 55 25.64 18.40 9.63
CA ALA A 55 26.51 19.54 9.32
C ALA A 55 26.48 19.89 7.82
N ARG A 56 26.43 18.88 6.94
CA ARG A 56 26.30 19.09 5.50
C ARG A 56 24.93 19.68 5.12
N LEU A 57 23.85 19.24 5.77
CA LEU A 57 22.53 19.83 5.55
C LEU A 57 22.50 21.29 6.00
N ASP A 58 23.03 21.59 7.19
CA ASP A 58 23.00 22.94 7.77
C ASP A 58 23.88 23.92 6.99
N ALA A 59 24.98 23.46 6.39
CA ALA A 59 25.77 24.27 5.48
C ALA A 59 25.05 24.58 4.16
N TRP A 60 24.19 23.67 3.68
CA TRP A 60 23.47 23.82 2.42
C TRP A 60 22.15 24.59 2.57
N ASP A 61 21.44 24.38 3.69
CA ASP A 61 20.18 25.01 4.05
C ASP A 61 20.23 25.53 5.50
N PRO A 62 20.91 26.66 5.75
CA PRO A 62 21.09 27.19 7.11
C PRO A 62 19.80 27.69 7.76
N THR A 63 18.76 27.98 6.96
CA THR A 63 17.46 28.47 7.45
C THR A 63 16.48 27.35 7.77
N HIS A 64 16.80 26.10 7.41
CA HIS A 64 15.96 24.92 7.63
C HIS A 64 14.61 25.01 6.90
N GLU A 65 14.56 25.75 5.79
CA GLU A 65 13.35 25.96 4.99
C GLU A 65 13.21 24.91 3.88
N ALA A 66 14.25 24.12 3.62
CA ALA A 66 14.16 23.04 2.66
C ALA A 66 13.26 21.91 3.18
N VAL A 67 12.62 21.22 2.23
CA VAL A 67 11.69 20.13 2.53
C VAL A 67 12.33 18.80 2.17
N VAL A 68 12.20 17.81 3.06
CA VAL A 68 12.72 16.45 2.83
C VAL A 68 11.66 15.59 2.15
N ILE A 69 11.96 15.06 0.97
CA ILE A 69 11.06 14.13 0.28
C ILE A 69 11.27 12.73 0.82
N VAL A 70 10.20 12.09 1.29
CA VAL A 70 10.23 10.77 1.92
C VAL A 70 9.39 9.75 1.14
N PRO A 71 9.72 8.45 1.19
CA PRO A 71 8.90 7.39 0.61
C PRO A 71 7.49 7.39 1.20
N SER A 72 6.52 6.91 0.42
CA SER A 72 5.10 6.90 0.80
C SER A 72 4.82 6.13 2.10
N ALA A 73 5.67 5.20 2.52
CA ALA A 73 5.52 4.45 3.77
C ALA A 73 6.03 5.16 5.03
N SER A 74 6.84 6.21 4.89
CA SER A 74 7.46 6.92 6.03
C SER A 74 6.42 7.59 6.92
N GLN A 75 6.61 7.51 8.24
CA GLN A 75 5.80 8.25 9.22
C GLN A 75 6.50 9.51 9.76
N LEU A 76 7.75 9.74 9.35
CA LEU A 76 8.53 10.93 9.72
C LEU A 76 7.80 12.24 9.43
N GLN A 77 7.82 13.13 10.42
CA GLN A 77 7.31 14.50 10.31
C GLN A 77 8.44 15.51 10.08
N SER A 78 9.66 15.18 10.49
CA SER A 78 10.84 16.01 10.31
C SER A 78 12.10 15.16 10.20
N VAL A 79 13.11 15.67 9.47
CA VAL A 79 14.44 15.06 9.36
C VAL A 79 15.47 16.17 9.55
N GLY A 80 16.37 16.01 10.52
CA GLY A 80 17.43 17.00 10.77
C GLY A 80 16.88 18.42 10.95
N GLY A 81 15.72 18.56 11.62
CA GLY A 81 15.04 19.84 11.84
C GLY A 81 14.28 20.44 10.64
N ARG A 82 14.22 19.72 9.50
CA ARG A 82 13.51 20.16 8.28
C ARG A 82 12.16 19.46 8.14
N PRO A 83 11.12 20.14 7.63
CA PRO A 83 9.82 19.52 7.38
C PRO A 83 9.91 18.44 6.30
N VAL A 84 9.00 17.46 6.38
CA VAL A 84 8.89 16.35 5.44
C VAL A 84 7.73 16.59 4.45
N PHE A 85 7.93 16.17 3.20
CA PHE A 85 6.87 16.06 2.19
C PHE A 85 6.76 14.63 1.67
N GLY A 86 5.53 14.13 1.60
CA GLY A 86 5.22 12.73 1.31
C GLY A 86 4.93 11.95 2.58
N GLY A 87 5.22 10.66 2.56
CA GLY A 87 4.95 9.77 3.69
C GLY A 87 3.50 9.34 3.79
N THR A 88 3.21 8.71 4.92
CA THR A 88 1.96 8.09 5.28
C THR A 88 1.29 8.90 6.39
N PRO A 89 0.03 9.32 6.24
CA PRO A 89 -0.71 9.89 7.35
C PRO A 89 -0.96 8.83 8.42
N SER A 90 -1.01 9.23 9.69
CA SER A 90 -1.22 8.31 10.83
C SER A 90 -2.48 7.46 10.70
N ILE A 91 -3.50 7.95 9.97
CA ILE A 91 -4.75 7.23 9.70
C ILE A 91 -4.57 6.03 8.76
N ARG A 92 -3.46 5.89 8.03
CA ARG A 92 -3.26 4.83 7.03
C ARG A 92 -3.51 3.43 7.58
N HIS A 93 -2.99 3.15 8.77
CA HIS A 93 -3.20 1.85 9.44
C HIS A 93 -4.69 1.56 9.71
N ALA A 94 -5.49 2.60 9.98
CA ALA A 94 -6.93 2.44 10.16
C ALA A 94 -7.64 2.17 8.84
N ILE A 95 -7.27 2.85 7.76
CA ILE A 95 -7.94 2.72 6.44
C ILE A 95 -7.49 1.48 5.64
N GLU A 96 -6.24 1.01 5.80
CA GLU A 96 -5.74 -0.18 5.12
C GLU A 96 -6.17 -1.48 5.78
N ASN A 97 -6.73 -1.42 6.99
CA ASN A 97 -7.24 -2.58 7.69
C ASN A 97 -8.57 -3.04 7.08
N LYS A 98 -8.51 -4.09 6.25
CA LYS A 98 -9.64 -4.67 5.52
C LYS A 98 -10.75 -5.23 6.42
N SER A 99 -10.48 -5.45 7.70
CA SER A 99 -11.48 -5.89 8.68
C SER A 99 -12.21 -4.74 9.37
N LYS A 100 -11.72 -3.50 9.23
CA LYS A 100 -12.24 -2.31 9.92
C LYS A 100 -12.75 -1.22 8.96
N VAL A 101 -12.36 -1.30 7.68
CA VAL A 101 -12.70 -0.30 6.65
C VAL A 101 -14.21 -0.16 6.42
N ASP A 102 -15.02 -1.13 6.83
CA ASP A 102 -16.47 -1.13 6.58
C ASP A 102 -17.19 0.04 7.25
N GLN A 103 -16.73 0.49 8.43
CA GLN A 103 -17.31 1.69 9.05
C GLN A 103 -17.09 2.92 8.17
N LEU A 104 -15.87 3.10 7.66
CA LEU A 104 -15.55 4.20 6.76
C LEU A 104 -16.38 4.11 5.47
N PHE A 105 -16.50 2.92 4.88
CA PHE A 105 -17.32 2.73 3.67
C PHE A 105 -18.80 3.02 3.93
N ALA A 106 -19.34 2.63 5.08
CA ALA A 106 -20.71 2.95 5.46
C ALA A 106 -20.94 4.46 5.65
N GLU A 107 -20.01 5.15 6.33
CA GLU A 107 -20.05 6.61 6.52
C GLU A 107 -19.96 7.37 5.19
N LEU A 108 -19.23 6.84 4.22
CA LEU A 108 -19.11 7.38 2.87
C LEU A 108 -20.20 6.89 1.89
N HIS A 109 -21.15 6.08 2.37
CA HIS A 109 -22.20 5.47 1.53
C HIS A 109 -21.65 4.70 0.31
N MET A 110 -20.47 4.09 0.47
CA MET A 110 -19.85 3.28 -0.57
C MET A 110 -20.55 1.92 -0.67
N GLU A 111 -20.96 1.56 -1.88
CA GLU A 111 -21.45 0.22 -2.16
C GLU A 111 -20.30 -0.78 -2.05
N THR A 112 -20.55 -1.90 -1.35
CA THR A 112 -19.57 -2.97 -1.20
C THR A 112 -20.21 -4.30 -1.54
N ALA A 113 -19.40 -5.24 -2.01
CA ALA A 113 -19.86 -6.62 -2.18
C ALA A 113 -20.19 -7.25 -0.81
N PRO A 114 -21.16 -8.17 -0.75
CA PRO A 114 -21.49 -8.91 0.47
C PRO A 114 -20.24 -9.50 1.11
N HIS A 115 -20.10 -9.36 2.42
CA HIS A 115 -18.90 -9.81 3.12
C HIS A 115 -19.21 -10.19 4.56
N GLN A 116 -18.32 -10.97 5.15
CA GLN A 116 -18.29 -11.24 6.59
C GLN A 116 -16.86 -11.16 7.10
N VAL A 117 -16.67 -10.52 8.25
CA VAL A 117 -15.42 -10.56 9.00
C VAL A 117 -15.59 -11.57 10.14
N VAL A 118 -14.86 -12.68 10.07
CA VAL A 118 -15.00 -13.80 11.00
C VAL A 118 -13.63 -14.29 11.50
N PRO A 119 -13.57 -14.98 12.66
CA PRO A 119 -12.37 -15.73 13.03
C PRO A 119 -11.99 -16.72 11.92
N LEU A 120 -10.69 -16.92 11.67
CA LEU A 120 -10.21 -17.81 10.59
C LEU A 120 -10.84 -19.22 10.65
N ALA A 121 -11.08 -19.75 11.86
CA ALA A 121 -11.73 -21.04 12.06
C ALA A 121 -13.17 -21.12 11.52
N GLN A 122 -13.85 -19.99 11.32
CA GLN A 122 -15.21 -19.90 10.81
C GLN A 122 -15.28 -19.50 9.34
N ALA A 123 -14.13 -19.26 8.69
CA ALA A 123 -14.05 -18.75 7.32
C ALA A 123 -14.78 -19.63 6.30
N THR A 124 -14.74 -20.95 6.45
CA THR A 124 -15.41 -21.89 5.54
C THR A 124 -16.93 -21.84 5.64
N ALA A 125 -17.47 -21.64 6.85
CA ALA A 125 -18.92 -21.47 7.02
C ALA A 125 -19.39 -20.15 6.40
N ALA A 126 -18.63 -19.06 6.60
CA ALA A 126 -18.89 -17.79 5.94
C ALA A 126 -18.78 -17.91 4.40
N ALA A 127 -17.79 -18.65 3.91
CA ALA A 127 -17.59 -18.86 2.48
C ALA A 127 -18.78 -19.58 1.84
N ALA A 128 -19.30 -20.62 2.47
CA ALA A 128 -20.47 -21.34 1.98
C ALA A 128 -21.74 -20.47 1.89
N ALA A 129 -21.86 -19.46 2.75
CA ALA A 129 -22.99 -18.52 2.73
C ALA A 129 -22.83 -17.39 1.69
N LEU A 130 -21.60 -17.10 1.27
CA LEU A 130 -21.27 -15.96 0.41
C LEU A 130 -20.90 -16.36 -1.02
N ASP A 131 -20.61 -17.63 -1.29
CA ASP A 131 -20.24 -18.09 -2.62
C ASP A 131 -21.39 -17.89 -3.63
N LEU A 132 -21.09 -17.20 -4.72
CA LEU A 132 -22.01 -16.93 -5.83
C LEU A 132 -21.75 -17.86 -7.04
N GLY A 133 -21.08 -18.99 -6.82
CA GLY A 133 -20.82 -20.04 -7.81
C GLY A 133 -19.43 -20.01 -8.42
N GLN A 134 -18.54 -19.12 -7.96
CA GLN A 134 -17.15 -19.03 -8.43
C GLN A 134 -16.12 -19.09 -7.31
N GLY A 135 -16.56 -19.34 -6.08
CA GLY A 135 -15.74 -19.32 -4.88
C GLY A 135 -15.79 -17.97 -4.16
N THR A 136 -14.90 -17.85 -3.19
CA THR A 136 -14.78 -16.70 -2.29
C THR A 136 -13.33 -16.23 -2.20
N VAL A 137 -13.13 -14.98 -1.82
CA VAL A 137 -11.83 -14.39 -1.54
C VAL A 137 -11.71 -14.14 -0.05
N TRP A 138 -10.61 -14.61 0.54
CA TRP A 138 -10.31 -14.45 1.96
C TRP A 138 -9.13 -13.49 2.11
N ALA A 139 -9.30 -12.42 2.86
CA ALA A 139 -8.27 -11.43 3.16
C ALA A 139 -8.01 -11.37 4.67
N GLY A 140 -6.75 -11.48 5.08
CA GLY A 140 -6.35 -11.32 6.49
C GLY A 140 -6.56 -9.90 7.03
N ASP A 141 -6.71 -9.78 8.35
CA ASP A 141 -6.90 -8.50 9.06
C ASP A 141 -5.65 -7.59 9.13
N ASN A 142 -4.52 -8.04 8.57
CA ASN A 142 -3.24 -7.33 8.53
C ASN A 142 -2.80 -6.78 9.92
N THR A 143 -3.18 -7.44 11.02
CA THR A 143 -2.88 -6.97 12.37
C THR A 143 -1.42 -7.16 12.78
N SER A 144 -0.68 -8.05 12.12
CA SER A 144 0.76 -8.28 12.39
C SER A 144 1.71 -7.51 11.47
N THR A 145 1.30 -7.19 10.24
CA THR A 145 2.15 -6.62 9.18
C THR A 145 1.32 -5.84 8.14
N ILE A 146 1.88 -4.76 7.57
CA ILE A 146 1.31 -4.10 6.39
C ILE A 146 1.57 -5.01 5.18
N GLU A 147 0.61 -5.85 4.80
CA GLU A 147 0.73 -6.72 3.63
C GLU A 147 0.28 -5.99 2.36
N ALA A 148 1.25 -5.46 1.61
CA ALA A 148 1.06 -5.05 0.21
C ALA A 148 1.13 -6.28 -0.72
N GLY A 149 0.60 -6.16 -1.94
CA GLY A 149 0.82 -7.19 -2.98
C GLY A 149 0.06 -8.50 -2.82
N ALA A 150 -1.10 -8.51 -2.16
CA ALA A 150 -1.98 -9.69 -2.04
C ALA A 150 -1.39 -10.91 -1.28
N ARG A 151 -0.38 -10.69 -0.43
CA ARG A 151 0.33 -11.74 0.33
C ARG A 151 -0.53 -12.46 1.39
N ALA A 152 -1.54 -11.78 1.93
CA ALA A 152 -2.54 -12.35 2.85
C ALA A 152 -3.92 -12.45 2.19
N LEU A 153 -3.95 -12.83 0.91
CA LEU A 153 -5.15 -12.97 0.09
C LEU A 153 -5.20 -14.36 -0.56
N ALA A 154 -6.34 -15.04 -0.47
CA ALA A 154 -6.54 -16.33 -1.12
C ALA A 154 -7.90 -16.42 -1.80
N HIS A 155 -7.92 -17.03 -2.99
CA HIS A 155 -9.14 -17.43 -3.68
C HIS A 155 -9.47 -18.89 -3.32
N VAL A 156 -10.65 -19.10 -2.76
CA VAL A 156 -11.14 -20.38 -2.23
C VAL A 156 -12.37 -20.82 -3.02
N PHE A 157 -12.23 -21.90 -3.76
CA PHE A 157 -13.26 -22.44 -4.67
C PHE A 157 -13.52 -23.94 -4.46
N ASP A 158 -12.76 -24.59 -3.58
CA ASP A 158 -12.88 -25.99 -3.20
C ASP A 158 -12.22 -26.24 -1.82
N GLU A 159 -12.34 -27.45 -1.27
CA GLU A 159 -11.70 -27.77 0.02
C GLU A 159 -10.16 -27.72 -0.02
N PRO A 160 -9.46 -28.18 -1.07
CA PRO A 160 -8.02 -28.01 -1.19
C PRO A 160 -7.55 -26.55 -1.12
N SER A 161 -8.23 -25.63 -1.82
CA SER A 161 -7.93 -24.19 -1.76
C SER A 161 -8.26 -23.60 -0.39
N ALA A 162 -9.35 -24.06 0.26
CA ALA A 162 -9.66 -23.66 1.64
C ALA A 162 -8.56 -24.09 2.61
N HIS A 163 -8.03 -25.30 2.49
CA HIS A 163 -6.91 -25.77 3.30
C HIS A 163 -5.65 -24.91 3.10
N ARG A 164 -5.29 -24.60 1.85
CA ARG A 164 -4.17 -23.69 1.54
C ARG A 164 -4.37 -22.28 2.12
N ALA A 165 -5.58 -21.74 2.00
CA ALA A 165 -5.91 -20.42 2.55
C ALA A 165 -5.76 -20.39 4.08
N ARG A 166 -6.22 -21.43 4.79
CA ARG A 166 -6.04 -21.55 6.25
C ARG A 166 -4.56 -21.60 6.62
N MET A 167 -3.75 -22.40 5.91
CA MET A 167 -2.30 -22.48 6.15
C MET A 167 -1.60 -21.15 5.88
N LEU A 168 -1.97 -20.44 4.82
CA LEU A 168 -1.43 -19.11 4.52
C LEU A 168 -1.71 -18.10 5.64
N LEU A 169 -2.91 -18.16 6.21
CA LEU A 169 -3.45 -17.12 7.10
C LEU A 169 -3.26 -17.41 8.60
N ALA A 170 -3.05 -18.67 9.00
CA ALA A 170 -3.02 -19.11 10.40
C ALA A 170 -2.01 -18.36 11.26
N ASP A 171 -0.80 -18.12 10.74
CA ASP A 171 0.27 -17.44 11.47
C ASP A 171 0.26 -15.91 11.28
N ARG A 172 -0.66 -15.39 10.46
CA ARG A 172 -0.67 -13.99 9.99
C ARG A 172 -1.84 -13.17 10.50
N CYS A 173 -2.97 -13.81 10.82
CA CYS A 173 -4.18 -13.07 11.17
C CYS A 173 -5.06 -13.87 12.13
N LYS A 174 -5.87 -13.14 12.92
CA LYS A 174 -6.86 -13.74 13.82
C LYS A 174 -8.23 -13.80 13.14
N THR A 175 -8.52 -12.77 12.36
CA THR A 175 -9.76 -12.59 11.63
C THR A 175 -9.49 -12.46 10.14
N VAL A 176 -10.46 -12.90 9.36
CA VAL A 176 -10.46 -12.81 7.90
C VAL A 176 -11.73 -12.15 7.42
N ARG A 177 -11.59 -11.31 6.41
CA ARG A 177 -12.70 -10.84 5.58
C ARG A 177 -12.95 -11.87 4.49
N VAL A 178 -14.16 -12.42 4.43
CA VAL A 178 -14.62 -13.33 3.39
C VAL A 178 -15.59 -12.58 2.48
N GLN A 179 -15.39 -12.66 1.17
CA GLN A 179 -16.23 -12.06 0.13
C GLN A 179 -16.45 -13.03 -1.03
N PRO A 180 -17.54 -12.92 -1.81
CA PRO A 180 -17.63 -13.65 -3.07
C PRO A 180 -16.48 -13.26 -4.00
N PHE A 181 -16.02 -14.23 -4.80
CA PHE A 181 -15.16 -13.90 -5.94
C PHE A 181 -15.97 -13.14 -6.98
N LEU A 182 -15.53 -11.94 -7.32
CA LEU A 182 -16.16 -11.11 -8.35
C LEU A 182 -15.36 -11.25 -9.65
N PRO A 183 -15.93 -11.85 -10.71
CA PRO A 183 -15.28 -11.90 -12.01
C PRO A 183 -15.21 -10.48 -12.60
N GLY A 184 -14.08 -10.15 -13.22
CA GLY A 184 -13.90 -8.88 -13.89
C GLY A 184 -12.48 -8.36 -13.73
N VAL A 185 -12.32 -7.11 -14.11
CA VAL A 185 -11.06 -6.39 -14.05
C VAL A 185 -11.12 -5.39 -12.89
N PRO A 186 -10.24 -5.51 -11.87
CA PRO A 186 -10.17 -4.49 -10.83
C PRO A 186 -9.62 -3.18 -11.40
N CYS A 187 -10.10 -2.06 -10.89
CA CYS A 187 -9.58 -0.74 -11.21
C CYS A 187 -9.01 -0.05 -9.96
N SER A 188 -7.99 0.76 -10.17
CA SER A 188 -7.42 1.66 -9.16
C SER A 188 -7.70 3.10 -9.56
N ILE A 189 -8.18 3.89 -8.61
CA ILE A 189 -8.40 5.33 -8.75
C ILE A 189 -7.39 6.01 -7.83
N GLN A 190 -6.56 6.88 -8.40
CA GLN A 190 -5.58 7.66 -7.66
C GLN A 190 -5.98 9.13 -7.67
N GLY A 191 -5.58 9.85 -6.63
CA GLY A 191 -5.87 11.26 -6.51
C GLY A 191 -4.84 11.98 -5.65
N ILE A 192 -4.71 13.28 -5.87
CA ILE A 192 -3.87 14.17 -5.08
C ILE A 192 -4.82 15.08 -4.29
N CYS A 193 -4.87 14.90 -2.97
CA CYS A 193 -5.65 15.74 -2.08
C CYS A 193 -4.83 16.95 -1.63
N THR A 194 -5.37 18.16 -1.82
CA THR A 194 -4.82 19.44 -1.34
C THR A 194 -5.88 20.17 -0.50
N PRO A 195 -5.53 21.24 0.22
CA PRO A 195 -6.53 22.08 0.90
C PRO A 195 -7.59 22.67 -0.04
N ASP A 196 -7.26 22.83 -1.33
CA ASP A 196 -8.13 23.43 -2.34
C ASP A 196 -9.02 22.41 -3.06
N GLY A 197 -8.81 21.11 -2.83
CA GLY A 197 -9.63 20.04 -3.40
C GLY A 197 -8.87 18.75 -3.71
N VAL A 198 -9.44 17.93 -4.59
CA VAL A 198 -8.85 16.65 -5.01
C VAL A 198 -8.62 16.67 -6.52
N ALA A 199 -7.37 16.51 -6.95
CA ALA A 199 -7.05 16.27 -8.35
C ALA A 199 -7.13 14.76 -8.63
N LEU A 200 -8.10 14.34 -9.43
CA LEU A 200 -8.31 12.95 -9.81
C LEU A 200 -7.42 12.57 -11.00
N THR A 201 -6.84 11.37 -10.97
CA THR A 201 -6.17 10.79 -12.14
C THR A 201 -7.14 9.96 -12.96
N VAL A 202 -6.78 9.66 -14.22
CA VAL A 202 -7.51 8.66 -15.00
C VAL A 202 -7.52 7.31 -14.25
N PRO A 203 -8.68 6.63 -14.16
CA PRO A 203 -8.74 5.29 -13.59
C PRO A 203 -7.77 4.36 -14.31
N THR A 204 -7.18 3.46 -13.54
CA THR A 204 -6.17 2.53 -14.03
C THR A 204 -6.71 1.12 -13.90
N GLU A 205 -6.81 0.41 -15.01
CA GLU A 205 -7.06 -1.03 -15.03
C GLU A 205 -5.87 -1.76 -14.40
N MET A 206 -6.15 -2.68 -13.49
CA MET A 206 -5.16 -3.52 -12.84
C MET A 206 -5.14 -4.91 -13.51
N LEU A 207 -4.03 -5.27 -14.14
CA LEU A 207 -3.84 -6.58 -14.74
C LEU A 207 -3.48 -7.58 -13.64
N VAL A 208 -4.49 -8.26 -13.12
CA VAL A 208 -4.36 -9.27 -12.06
C VAL A 208 -4.56 -10.65 -12.66
N LEU A 209 -3.47 -11.43 -12.73
CA LEU A 209 -3.55 -12.84 -13.09
C LEU A 209 -4.02 -13.65 -11.89
N ARG A 210 -4.80 -14.70 -12.18
CA ARG A 210 -5.23 -15.68 -11.19
C ARG A 210 -4.55 -17.01 -11.50
N ASP A 211 -3.94 -17.63 -10.49
CA ASP A 211 -3.54 -19.03 -10.58
C ASP A 211 -4.73 -19.89 -10.13
N PRO A 212 -5.42 -20.60 -11.05
CA PRO A 212 -6.57 -21.42 -10.70
C PRO A 212 -6.18 -22.71 -9.97
N SER A 213 -4.90 -23.10 -9.96
CA SER A 213 -4.42 -24.27 -9.23
C SER A 213 -4.08 -23.93 -7.78
N LEU A 214 -3.50 -22.75 -7.55
CA LEU A 214 -3.06 -22.32 -6.22
C LEU A 214 -4.10 -21.46 -5.49
N GLY A 215 -4.96 -20.76 -6.24
CA GLY A 215 -5.89 -19.79 -5.66
C GLY A 215 -5.20 -18.46 -5.30
N THR A 216 -4.15 -18.08 -6.02
CA THR A 216 -3.38 -16.86 -5.78
C THR A 216 -3.63 -15.81 -6.86
N PHE A 217 -3.33 -14.56 -6.52
CA PHE A 217 -3.42 -13.41 -7.43
C PHE A 217 -2.04 -12.81 -7.65
N LEU A 218 -1.75 -12.38 -8.88
CA LEU A 218 -0.52 -11.70 -9.23
C LEU A 218 -0.83 -10.43 -10.03
N LEU A 219 -0.50 -9.27 -9.46
CA LEU A 219 -0.52 -8.00 -10.19
C LEU A 219 0.68 -7.97 -11.15
N VAL A 220 0.42 -8.05 -12.44
CA VAL A 220 1.48 -8.07 -13.48
C VAL A 220 1.64 -6.74 -14.21
N GLY A 221 0.72 -5.80 -13.98
CA GLY A 221 0.78 -4.49 -14.61
C GLY A 221 -0.46 -3.66 -14.38
N MET A 222 -0.42 -2.47 -14.95
CA MET A 222 -1.45 -1.46 -14.86
C MET A 222 -1.57 -0.77 -16.21
N SER A 223 -2.80 -0.41 -16.61
CA SER A 223 -3.09 0.23 -17.89
C SER A 223 -4.00 1.44 -17.70
N THR A 224 -3.67 2.55 -18.35
CA THR A 224 -4.53 3.74 -18.45
C THR A 224 -5.25 3.80 -19.80
N ALA A 225 -5.22 2.72 -20.58
CA ALA A 225 -5.90 2.64 -21.88
C ALA A 225 -7.40 2.35 -21.75
N TRP A 226 -7.84 1.89 -20.58
CA TRP A 226 -9.26 1.71 -20.28
C TRP A 226 -9.91 3.07 -20.00
N ASP A 227 -10.93 3.42 -20.79
CA ASP A 227 -11.76 4.59 -20.58
C ASP A 227 -13.07 4.16 -19.91
N PRO A 228 -13.38 4.61 -18.68
CA PRO A 228 -14.62 4.25 -18.00
C PRO A 228 -15.85 4.70 -18.82
N PRO A 229 -16.91 3.89 -18.92
CA PRO A 229 -18.15 4.31 -19.56
C PRO A 229 -18.73 5.57 -18.91
N VAL A 230 -19.43 6.41 -19.67
CA VAL A 230 -20.02 7.69 -19.19
C VAL A 230 -20.87 7.50 -17.92
N CYS A 231 -21.59 6.38 -17.79
CA CYS A 231 -22.40 6.09 -16.61
C CYS A 231 -21.59 5.90 -15.31
N VAL A 232 -20.27 5.74 -15.40
CA VAL A 232 -19.34 5.62 -14.28
C VAL A 232 -18.70 6.97 -13.93
N THR A 233 -18.63 7.93 -14.87
CA THR A 233 -17.93 9.22 -14.69
C THR A 233 -18.83 10.39 -14.28
N GLU A 234 -20.16 10.28 -14.38
CA GLU A 234 -21.12 11.39 -14.15
C GLU A 234 -21.96 11.29 -12.86
N ARG A 235 -21.47 10.65 -11.79
CA ARG A 235 -22.19 10.66 -10.48
C ARG A 235 -21.72 11.76 -9.55
#